data_AF-A0A524CMG2-F1
#
_entry.id   AF-A0A524CMG2-F1
#
_cell.length_a   1.000
_cell.length_b   1.000
_cell.length_c   1.000
_cell.angle_alpha   90.00
_cell.angle_beta   90.00
_cell.angle_gamma   90.00
#
_symmetry.space_group_name_H-M   'P 1'
#
loop_
_entity.id
_entity.type
_entity.pdbx_description
1 polymer ?
#
loop_
_entity_poly.entity_id
_entity_poly.type
_entity_poly.pdbx_seq_one_letter_code
_entity_poly.pdbx_strand_id
1 'polypeptide(L)'
;MDHNQHHLIKPIIMAREVKGIIITRLIVLIAVILVPISIFLIYYFVDFELWYSNDPVLTFWVIKIISPGVFGASWLFFLVLFANRFANTMESFDDKISVVPSRL
;
A
#
# COMPACT_ATOMS: atom_id res chain seq x y z
N MET A 1 -1.35 -47.73 -11.57
CA MET A 1 -2.19 -46.94 -10.64
C MET A 1 -1.71 -45.50 -10.69
N ASP A 2 -1.94 -44.77 -11.78
CA ASP A 2 -1.34 -43.44 -11.94
C ASP A 2 -2.10 -42.53 -12.94
N HIS A 3 -3.44 -42.64 -12.98
CA HIS A 3 -4.26 -41.86 -13.92
C HIS A 3 -5.14 -40.80 -13.24
N ASN A 4 -5.25 -40.82 -11.91
CA ASN A 4 -6.10 -39.91 -11.14
C ASN A 4 -5.36 -38.73 -10.46
N GLN A 5 -4.02 -38.69 -10.52
CA GLN A 5 -3.22 -37.63 -9.89
C GLN A 5 -3.25 -36.32 -10.71
N HIS A 6 -3.36 -36.40 -12.04
CA HIS A 6 -3.31 -35.22 -12.93
C HIS A 6 -4.49 -34.25 -12.75
N HIS A 7 -5.67 -34.74 -12.36
CA HIS A 7 -6.87 -33.90 -12.21
C HIS A 7 -6.87 -33.11 -10.89
N LEU A 8 -6.11 -33.55 -9.89
CA LEU A 8 -6.07 -32.92 -8.56
C LEU A 8 -4.94 -31.91 -8.40
N ILE A 9 -3.86 -32.01 -9.20
CA ILE A 9 -2.70 -31.11 -9.11
C ILE A 9 -3.01 -29.73 -9.72
N LYS A 10 -3.76 -29.69 -10.82
CA LYS A 10 -4.16 -28.46 -11.52
C LYS A 10 -4.91 -27.43 -10.64
N PRO A 11 -5.95 -27.79 -9.86
CA PRO A 11 -6.66 -26.83 -9.01
C PRO A 11 -5.83 -26.33 -7.83
N ILE A 12 -4.89 -27.14 -7.31
CA ILE A 12 -4.03 -26.75 -6.17
C ILE A 12 -3.02 -25.66 -6.59
N ILE A 13 -2.44 -25.79 -7.79
CA ILE A 13 -1.48 -24.82 -8.34
C ILE A 13 -2.20 -23.50 -8.65
N MET A 14 -3.35 -23.57 -9.33
CA MET A 14 -4.17 -22.40 -9.66
C MET A 14 -4.63 -21.66 -8.38
N ALA A 15 -4.99 -22.39 -7.32
CA ALA A 15 -5.37 -21.80 -6.04
C ALA A 15 -4.22 -21.10 -5.30
N ARG A 16 -2.95 -21.50 -5.52
CA ARG A 16 -1.77 -20.84 -4.96
C ARG A 16 -1.44 -19.52 -5.66
N GLU A 17 -1.52 -19.48 -6.99
CA GLU A 17 -1.29 -18.26 -7.79
C GLU A 17 -2.35 -17.19 -7.50
N VAL A 18 -3.63 -17.57 -7.47
CA VAL A 18 -4.74 -16.66 -7.16
C VAL A 18 -4.61 -16.09 -5.73
N LYS A 19 -4.17 -16.90 -4.75
CA LYS A 19 -3.91 -16.42 -3.39
C LYS A 19 -2.80 -15.37 -3.33
N GLY A 20 -1.72 -15.52 -4.11
CA GLY A 20 -0.62 -14.56 -4.15
C GLY A 20 -1.03 -13.18 -4.69
N ILE A 21 -1.81 -13.16 -5.78
CA ILE A 21 -2.30 -11.93 -6.40
C ILE A 21 -3.21 -11.14 -5.43
N ILE A 22 -4.12 -11.83 -4.76
CA ILE A 22 -5.04 -11.21 -3.79
C ILE A 22 -4.25 -10.60 -2.63
N ILE A 23 -3.21 -11.28 -2.14
CA ILE A 23 -2.37 -10.80 -1.04
C ILE A 23 -1.62 -9.52 -1.43
N THR A 24 -0.98 -9.47 -2.61
CA THR A 24 -0.23 -8.28 -3.05
C THR A 24 -1.15 -7.07 -3.24
N ARG A 25 -2.34 -7.24 -3.83
CA ARG A 25 -3.33 -6.17 -3.96
C ARG A 25 -3.79 -5.64 -2.60
N LEU A 26 -4.04 -6.54 -1.66
CA LEU A 26 -4.43 -6.20 -0.30
C LEU A 26 -3.33 -5.40 0.41
N ILE A 27 -2.07 -5.81 0.28
CA ILE A 27 -0.91 -5.10 0.88
C ILE A 27 -0.80 -3.68 0.34
N VAL A 28 -0.93 -3.48 -0.97
CA VAL A 28 -0.85 -2.13 -1.58
C VAL A 28 -2.00 -1.24 -1.09
N LEU A 29 -3.24 -1.76 -1.07
CA LEU A 29 -4.40 -1.04 -0.53
C LEU A 29 -4.22 -0.65 0.94
N ILE A 30 -3.75 -1.60 1.75
CA ILE A 30 -3.47 -1.38 3.17
C ILE A 30 -2.36 -0.32 3.33
N ALA A 31 -1.29 -0.38 2.54
CA ALA A 31 -0.19 0.58 2.60
C ALA A 31 -0.66 2.00 2.26
N VAL A 32 -1.55 2.16 1.28
CA VAL A 32 -2.10 3.47 0.89
C VAL A 32 -2.82 4.17 2.06
N ILE A 33 -3.41 3.38 2.97
CA ILE A 33 -4.13 3.87 4.15
C ILE A 33 -3.21 3.95 5.36
N LEU A 34 -2.32 2.97 5.56
CA LEU A 34 -1.43 2.93 6.72
C LEU A 34 -0.39 4.04 6.69
N VAL A 35 0.21 4.34 5.53
CA VAL A 35 1.24 5.39 5.41
C VAL A 35 0.77 6.74 5.96
N PRO A 36 -0.37 7.30 5.52
CA PRO A 36 -0.83 8.57 6.08
C PRO A 36 -1.20 8.45 7.56
N ILE A 37 -1.83 7.35 7.99
CA ILE A 37 -2.14 7.14 9.41
C ILE A 37 -0.86 7.17 10.26
N SER A 38 0.20 6.48 9.83
CA SER A 38 1.48 6.46 10.54
C SER A 38 2.08 7.87 10.68
N ILE A 39 2.04 8.67 9.62
CA ILE A 39 2.54 10.06 9.66
C ILE A 39 1.74 10.90 10.65
N PHE A 40 0.40 10.79 10.65
CA PHE A 40 -0.45 11.51 11.60
C PHE A 40 -0.16 11.11 13.04
N LEU A 41 0.07 9.81 13.31
CA LEU A 41 0.44 9.34 14.64
C LEU A 41 1.81 9.88 15.07
N ILE A 42 2.79 9.95 14.16
CA ILE A 42 4.10 10.53 14.46
C ILE A 42 3.96 11.99 14.91
N TYR A 43 3.25 12.83 14.16
CA TYR A 43 3.03 14.24 14.55
C TYR A 43 2.21 14.40 15.83
N TYR A 44 1.38 13.41 16.17
CA TYR A 44 0.57 13.46 17.39
C TYR A 44 1.35 13.07 18.65
N PHE A 45 2.15 11.99 18.57
CA PHE A 45 2.86 11.40 19.71
C PHE A 45 4.28 11.91 19.91
N VAL A 46 4.93 12.40 18.86
CA VAL A 46 6.29 12.92 18.97
C VAL A 46 6.22 14.42 19.25
N ASP A 47 6.94 14.83 20.29
CA ASP A 47 7.10 16.24 20.62
C ASP A 47 8.16 16.85 19.71
N PHE A 48 7.69 17.48 18.63
CA PHE A 48 8.54 18.27 17.75
C PHE A 48 8.54 19.73 18.21
N GLU A 49 9.72 20.35 18.17
CA GLU A 49 9.91 21.77 18.44
C GLU A 49 10.16 22.54 17.14
N LEU A 50 9.66 23.78 17.06
CA LEU A 50 9.96 24.65 15.93
C LEU A 50 11.35 25.25 16.09
N TRP A 51 12.19 25.08 15.06
CA TRP A 51 13.56 25.61 15.07
C TRP A 51 13.65 27.15 15.15
N TYR A 52 12.57 27.86 14.77
CA TYR A 52 12.53 29.32 14.67
C TYR A 52 11.69 30.00 15.77
N SER A 53 10.99 29.23 16.61
CA SER A 53 10.10 29.79 17.63
C SER A 53 9.95 28.86 18.82
N ASN A 54 9.98 29.43 20.02
CA ASN A 54 9.72 28.74 21.28
C ASN A 54 8.28 28.95 21.79
N ASP A 55 7.40 29.53 20.97
CA ASP A 55 5.99 29.72 21.34
C ASP A 55 5.24 28.38 21.28
N PRO A 56 4.69 27.89 22.43
CA PRO A 56 3.99 26.62 22.49
C PRO A 56 2.69 26.62 21.68
N VAL A 57 2.01 27.77 21.55
CA VAL A 57 0.76 27.88 20.78
C VAL A 57 1.07 27.76 19.29
N LEU A 58 2.10 28.46 18.82
CA LEU A 58 2.51 28.39 17.42
C LEU A 58 2.97 26.97 17.06
N THR A 59 3.75 26.35 17.94
CA THR A 59 4.24 24.97 17.76
C THR A 59 3.08 24.00 17.64
N PHE A 60 2.07 24.11 18.50
CA PHE A 60 0.87 23.27 18.41
C PHE A 60 0.16 23.39 17.06
N TRP A 61 -0.14 24.62 16.61
CA TRP A 61 -0.84 24.83 15.35
C TRP A 61 -0.03 24.35 14.14
N VAL A 62 1.26 24.65 14.08
CA VAL A 62 2.09 24.26 12.94
C VAL A 62 2.34 22.76 12.92
N ILE A 63 2.82 22.19 14.03
CA ILE A 63 3.24 20.78 14.09
C ILE A 63 2.04 19.84 14.12
N LYS A 64 1.00 20.13 14.92
CA LYS A 64 -0.12 19.18 15.11
C LYS A 64 -1.26 19.36 14.13
N ILE A 65 -1.42 20.54 13.53
CA ILE A 65 -2.55 20.82 12.63
C ILE A 65 -2.07 21.03 11.18
N ILE A 66 -1.21 22.01 10.93
CA ILE A 66 -0.82 22.38 9.57
C ILE A 66 0.00 21.28 8.89
N SER A 67 1.05 20.76 9.55
CA SER A 67 1.94 19.75 8.95
C SER A 67 1.21 18.46 8.55
N PRO A 68 0.38 17.83 9.41
CA PRO A 68 -0.39 16.65 9.03
C PRO A 68 -1.45 16.98 7.97
N GLY A 69 -2.05 18.17 8.03
CA GLY A 69 -3.03 18.63 7.04
C GLY A 69 -2.42 18.78 5.64
N VAL A 70 -1.28 19.45 5.53
CA VAL A 70 -0.54 19.61 4.26
C VAL A 70 -0.09 18.25 3.73
N PHE A 71 0.40 17.36 4.60
CA PHE A 71 0.73 16.00 4.21
C PHE A 71 -0.48 15.24 3.68
N GLY A 72 -1.63 15.29 4.37
CA GLY A 72 -2.86 14.62 3.95
C GLY A 72 -3.38 15.12 2.60
N ALA A 73 -3.40 16.44 2.39
CA ALA A 73 -3.78 17.02 1.09
C ALA A 73 -2.82 16.59 -0.03
N SER A 74 -1.51 16.61 0.24
CA SER A 74 -0.48 16.18 -0.71
C SER A 74 -0.59 14.68 -1.02
N TRP A 75 -0.91 13.86 -0.02
CA TRP A 75 -1.12 12.42 -0.17
C TRP A 75 -2.30 12.11 -1.08
N LEU A 76 -3.44 12.78 -0.88
CA LEU A 76 -4.60 12.64 -1.75
C LEU A 76 -4.28 13.06 -3.18
N PHE A 77 -3.59 14.18 -3.35
CA PHE A 77 -3.16 14.65 -4.67
C PHE A 77 -2.23 13.65 -5.36
N PHE A 78 -1.28 13.08 -4.61
CA PHE A 78 -0.38 12.04 -5.10
C PHE A 78 -1.16 10.80 -5.57
N LEU A 79 -2.13 10.33 -4.78
CA LEU A 79 -2.96 9.18 -5.18
C LEU A 79 -3.73 9.44 -6.46
N VAL A 80 -4.27 10.65 -6.65
CA VAL A 80 -4.99 11.02 -7.87
C VAL A 80 -4.06 11.07 -9.09
N LEU A 81 -2.90 11.72 -8.97
CA LEU A 81 -1.94 11.81 -10.08
C LEU A 81 -1.41 10.44 -10.51
N PHE A 82 -1.20 9.55 -9.56
CA PHE A 82 -0.65 8.22 -9.81
C PHE A 82 -1.72 7.14 -9.89
N ALA A 83 -3.00 7.47 -9.85
CA ALA A 83 -4.10 6.49 -9.85
C ALA A 83 -3.98 5.50 -11.01
N ASN A 84 -3.76 6.01 -12.23
CA ASN A 84 -3.57 5.17 -13.42
C ASN A 84 -2.33 4.29 -13.31
N ARG A 85 -1.23 4.80 -12.75
CA ARG A 85 0.00 4.03 -12.56
C ARG A 85 -0.16 2.95 -11.50
N PHE A 86 -0.92 3.22 -10.43
CA PHE A 86 -1.26 2.23 -9.41
C PHE A 86 -2.16 1.14 -9.97
N ALA A 87 -3.18 1.51 -10.76
CA ALA A 87 -4.04 0.56 -11.46
C ALA A 87 -3.24 -0.33 -12.42
N ASN A 88 -2.40 0.26 -13.28
CA ASN A 88 -1.57 -0.48 -14.22
C ASN A 88 -0.53 -1.36 -13.52
N THR A 89 -0.01 -0.95 -12.35
CA THR A 89 0.89 -1.78 -11.55
C THR A 89 0.14 -2.97 -10.97
N MET A 90 -1.08 -2.77 -10.44
CA MET A 90 -1.96 -3.85 -9.96
C MET A 90 -2.38 -4.81 -11.08
N GLU A 91 -2.56 -4.33 -12.30
CA GLU A 91 -2.85 -5.14 -13.49
C GLU A 91 -1.61 -5.91 -13.95
N SER A 92 -0.44 -5.26 -14.01
CA SER A 92 0.82 -5.91 -14.39
C SER A 92 1.25 -7.02 -13.43
N PHE A 93 0.86 -6.93 -12.15
CA PHE A 93 1.07 -8.02 -11.19
C PHE A 93 0.13 -9.21 -11.45
N ASP A 94 -1.07 -8.97 -11.98
CA ASP A 94 -1.98 -10.02 -12.43
C ASP A 94 -1.39 -10.74 -13.65
N ASP A 95 -0.97 -9.96 -14.65
CA ASP A 95 -0.42 -10.48 -15.91
C ASP A 95 0.89 -11.24 -15.71
N LYS A 96 1.83 -10.73 -14.91
CA LYS A 96 3.15 -11.38 -14.74
C LYS A 96 3.09 -12.70 -13.97
N ILE A 97 2.02 -12.98 -13.24
CA ILE A 97 1.83 -14.27 -12.56
C ILE A 97 1.15 -15.27 -13.51
N SER A 98 0.33 -14.81 -14.47
CA SER A 98 -0.27 -15.63 -15.52
C SER A 98 0.75 -16.23 -16.50
N VAL A 99 1.92 -15.61 -16.69
CA VAL A 99 2.93 -16.04 -17.67
C VAL A 99 4.01 -16.98 -17.11
N VAL A 100 3.81 -17.68 -15.99
CA VAL A 100 4.71 -18.80 -15.67
C VAL A 100 4.31 -19.98 -16.57
N PRO A 101 5.09 -20.31 -17.63
CA PRO A 101 4.81 -21.52 -18.36
C PRO A 101 5.05 -22.67 -17.39
N SER A 102 3.99 -23.45 -17.13
CA SER A 102 4.08 -24.76 -16.50
C SER A 102 4.88 -25.67 -17.44
N ARG A 103 6.20 -25.55 -17.36
CA ARG A 103 7.17 -26.45 -17.97
C ARG A 103 8.10 -26.89 -16.87
N LEU A 104 7.60 -27.81 -16.06
CA LEU A 104 8.31 -28.82 -15.28
C LEU A 104 7.29 -29.87 -14.85
#